data_AF-A0A963VL02-F1
#
_entry.id   AF-A0A963VL02-F1
#
_cell.length_a   1.000
_cell.length_b   1.000
_cell.length_c   1.000
_cell.angle_alpha   90.00
_cell.angle_beta   90.00
_cell.angle_gamma   90.00
#
_symmetry.space_group_name_H-M   'P 1'
#
loop_
_entity.id
_entity.type
_entity.pdbx_description
1 polymer ?
#
loop_
_entity_poly.entity_id
_entity_poly.type
_entity_poly.pdbx_seq_one_letter_code
_entity_poly.pdbx_strand_id
1 'polypeptide(L)'
;MSRMQRIWNSDVGYSFRTSPVAIGATLVALVCVFCAVFAGWVAPHNPFDLATLDLANARLPPAWTSEGSANFVLGTDDQGRDILSALM
;
A
#
# COMPACT_ATOMS: atom_id res chain seq x y z
N MET A 1 -32.25 21.20 -10.89
CA MET A 1 -31.54 19.93 -10.58
C MET A 1 -30.12 20.26 -10.16
N SER A 2 -29.66 19.75 -9.02
CA SER A 2 -28.29 19.95 -8.54
C SER A 2 -27.29 19.35 -9.53
N ARG A 3 -26.14 20.02 -9.75
CA ARG A 3 -25.06 19.52 -10.63
C ARG A 3 -24.62 18.10 -10.25
N MET A 4 -24.72 17.76 -8.96
CA MET A 4 -24.40 16.44 -8.42
C MET A 4 -25.38 15.35 -8.88
N GLN A 5 -26.68 15.67 -8.99
CA GLN A 5 -27.69 14.75 -9.50
C GLN A 5 -27.53 14.48 -11.00
N ARG A 6 -27.03 15.46 -11.76
CA ARG A 6 -26.79 15.30 -13.21
C ARG A 6 -25.61 14.36 -13.48
N ILE A 7 -24.57 14.41 -12.65
CA ILE A 7 -23.42 13.51 -12.73
C ILE A 7 -23.83 12.11 -12.28
N TRP A 8 -24.64 11.99 -11.23
CA TRP A 8 -25.11 10.70 -10.71
C TRP A 8 -26.03 9.96 -11.68
N ASN A 9 -26.89 10.68 -12.40
CA ASN A 9 -27.78 10.14 -13.44
C ASN A 9 -27.15 10.12 -14.85
N SER A 10 -25.86 10.43 -14.96
CA SER A 10 -25.15 10.34 -16.24
C SER A 10 -24.80 8.88 -16.56
N ASP A 11 -24.61 8.59 -17.84
CA ASP A 11 -24.21 7.27 -18.35
C ASP A 11 -22.97 6.72 -17.63
N VAL A 12 -22.08 7.62 -17.19
CA VAL A 12 -20.90 7.30 -16.38
C VAL A 12 -21.29 6.70 -15.03
N GLY A 13 -22.23 7.30 -14.31
CA GLY A 13 -22.69 6.83 -12.99
C GLY A 13 -23.54 5.56 -13.06
N TYR A 14 -24.20 5.32 -14.19
CA TYR A 14 -24.90 4.07 -14.48
C TYR A 14 -23.89 2.96 -14.81
N SER A 15 -23.00 3.19 -15.77
CA SER A 15 -21.95 2.25 -16.21
C SER A 15 -21.03 1.82 -15.06
N PHE A 16 -20.71 2.74 -14.14
CA PHE A 16 -19.92 2.43 -12.95
C PHE A 16 -20.59 1.42 -12.00
N ARG A 17 -21.93 1.35 -11.97
CA ARG A 17 -22.71 0.45 -11.12
C ARG A 17 -23.12 -0.85 -11.81
N THR A 18 -23.23 -0.84 -13.14
CA THR A 18 -23.60 -2.04 -13.90
C THR A 18 -22.40 -2.86 -14.34
N SER A 19 -21.22 -2.25 -14.45
CA SER A 19 -20.00 -2.97 -14.86
C SER A 19 -19.30 -3.62 -13.66
N PRO A 20 -19.24 -4.97 -13.58
CA PRO A 20 -18.51 -5.66 -12.51
C PRO A 20 -17.01 -5.32 -12.51
N VAL A 21 -16.45 -4.96 -13.67
CA VAL A 21 -15.04 -4.52 -13.79
C VAL A 21 -14.84 -3.16 -13.13
N ALA A 22 -15.77 -2.21 -13.31
CA ALA A 22 -15.69 -0.89 -12.68
C ALA A 22 -15.78 -0.99 -11.15
N ILE A 23 -16.66 -1.87 -10.65
CA ILE A 23 -16.78 -2.17 -9.22
C ILE A 23 -15.48 -2.78 -8.68
N GLY A 24 -14.93 -3.78 -9.38
CA GLY A 24 -13.67 -4.42 -8.99
C GLY A 24 -12.50 -3.45 -8.94
N ALA A 25 -12.33 -2.61 -9.97
CA ALA A 25 -11.29 -1.59 -10.02
C ALA A 25 -11.45 -0.55 -8.89
N THR A 26 -12.68 -0.16 -8.58
CA THR A 26 -12.96 0.78 -7.48
C THR A 26 -12.62 0.17 -6.13
N LEU A 27 -12.92 -1.12 -5.94
CA LEU A 27 -12.60 -1.82 -4.70
C LEU A 27 -11.08 -1.92 -4.48
N VAL A 28 -10.33 -2.30 -5.52
CA VAL A 28 -8.86 -2.32 -5.47
C VAL A 28 -8.30 -0.92 -5.17
N ALA A 29 -8.80 0.11 -5.85
CA ALA A 29 -8.37 1.49 -5.61
C ALA A 29 -8.65 1.93 -4.17
N LEU A 30 -9.83 1.59 -3.63
CA LEU A 30 -10.17 1.87 -2.23
C LEU A 30 -9.26 1.15 -1.24
N VAL A 31 -8.89 -0.11 -1.52
CA VAL A 31 -7.93 -0.85 -0.69
C VAL A 31 -6.56 -0.17 -0.71
N CYS A 32 -6.05 0.23 -1.87
CA CYS A 32 -4.78 0.95 -1.96
C CYS A 32 -4.81 2.29 -1.20
N VAL A 33 -5.90 3.07 -1.35
CA VAL A 33 -6.08 4.34 -0.62
C VAL A 33 -6.15 4.08 0.89
N PHE A 34 -6.86 3.04 1.31
CA PHE A 34 -6.93 2.66 2.72
C PHE A 34 -5.55 2.27 3.25
N CYS A 35 -4.80 1.42 2.55
CA CYS A 35 -3.42 1.07 2.91
C CYS A 35 -2.51 2.29 3.02
N ALA A 36 -2.62 3.26 2.11
CA ALA A 36 -1.82 4.48 2.14
C ALA A 36 -2.19 5.41 3.31
N VAL A 37 -3.49 5.59 3.59
CA VAL A 37 -3.96 6.46 4.70
C VAL A 37 -3.63 5.83 6.05
N PHE A 38 -3.75 4.51 6.17
CA PHE A 38 -3.44 3.77 7.39
C PHE A 38 -2.04 3.16 7.37
N ALA A 39 -1.15 3.62 6.49
CA ALA A 39 0.23 3.12 6.37
C ALA A 39 0.95 3.20 7.72
N GLY A 40 0.74 4.27 8.51
CA GLY A 40 1.32 4.39 9.85
C GLY A 40 0.85 3.36 10.89
N TRP A 41 -0.22 2.59 10.61
CA TRP A 41 -0.70 1.47 11.45
C TRP A 41 -0.42 0.10 10.83
N VAL A 42 -0.25 0.03 9.51
CA VAL A 42 -0.01 -1.23 8.78
C VAL A 42 1.48 -1.48 8.58
N ALA A 43 2.29 -0.43 8.41
CA ALA A 43 3.73 -0.53 8.28
C ALA A 43 4.38 -0.65 9.66
N PRO A 44 5.22 -1.68 9.89
CA PRO A 44 5.93 -1.86 11.15
C PRO A 44 7.05 -0.84 11.38
N HIS A 45 7.57 -0.22 10.31
CA HIS A 45 8.61 0.81 10.38
C HIS A 45 8.24 2.03 9.51
N ASN A 46 8.72 3.21 9.88
CA ASN A 46 8.52 4.43 9.09
C ASN A 46 9.60 4.52 7.99
N PRO A 47 9.27 4.35 6.70
CA PRO A 47 10.26 4.36 5.62
C PRO A 47 10.90 5.74 5.39
N PHE A 48 10.31 6.81 5.94
CA PHE A 48 10.81 8.19 5.79
C PHE A 48 11.79 8.59 6.90
N ASP A 49 11.96 7.76 7.93
CA ASP A 49 12.94 8.01 8.99
C ASP A 49 14.30 7.36 8.65
N LEU A 50 15.07 8.08 7.82
CA LEU A 50 16.41 7.66 7.39
C LEU A 50 17.40 7.49 8.54
N ALA A 51 17.12 8.01 9.74
CA ALA A 51 18.00 7.86 10.90
C ALA A 51 17.89 6.48 11.56
N THR A 52 16.83 5.72 11.25
CA THR A 52 16.63 4.34 11.71
C THR A 52 17.22 3.30 10.76
N LEU A 53 17.77 3.74 9.61
CA LEU A 53 18.43 2.87 8.65
C LEU A 53 19.82 2.47 9.16
N ASP A 54 19.98 1.19 9.42
CA ASP A 54 21.26 0.60 9.82
C ASP A 54 21.83 -0.24 8.69
N LEU A 55 22.99 0.14 8.16
CA LEU A 55 23.71 -0.61 7.13
C LEU A 55 24.10 -2.01 7.61
N ALA A 56 24.16 -2.27 8.93
CA ALA A 56 24.39 -3.61 9.45
C ALA A 56 23.25 -4.58 9.12
N ASN A 57 22.05 -4.06 8.83
CA ASN A 57 20.89 -4.82 8.40
C ASN A 57 20.70 -4.79 6.87
N ALA A 58 21.68 -4.33 6.09
CA ALA A 58 21.57 -4.29 4.63
C ALA A 58 21.48 -5.71 4.04
N ARG A 59 20.60 -5.88 3.04
CA ARG A 59 20.40 -7.15 2.32
C ARG A 59 19.99 -8.34 3.18
N LEU A 60 19.29 -8.10 4.28
CA LEU A 60 18.67 -9.20 5.03
C LEU A 60 17.66 -9.92 4.14
N PRO A 61 17.73 -11.27 4.09
CA PRO A 61 16.78 -12.05 3.34
C PRO A 61 15.41 -12.02 4.05
N PRO A 62 14.32 -12.32 3.34
CA PRO A 62 12.97 -12.15 3.87
C PRO A 62 12.73 -13.11 5.05
N ALA A 63 11.87 -12.73 6.01
CA ALA A 63 11.69 -13.39 7.31
C ALA A 63 11.45 -14.91 7.29
N TRP A 64 11.03 -15.46 6.16
CA TRP A 64 10.76 -16.88 5.88
C TRP A 64 12.02 -17.71 5.58
N THR A 65 13.19 -17.08 5.55
CA THR A 65 14.49 -17.73 5.33
C THR A 65 15.26 -17.91 6.64
N SER A 66 16.17 -18.87 6.69
CA SER A 66 16.92 -19.23 7.92
C SER A 66 17.81 -18.09 8.47
N GLU A 67 18.18 -17.13 7.62
CA GLU A 67 18.96 -15.94 7.98
C GLU A 67 18.09 -14.67 8.02
N GLY A 68 16.78 -14.80 7.85
CA GLY A 68 15.83 -13.69 7.83
C GLY A 68 15.40 -13.26 9.23
N SER A 69 15.16 -11.96 9.39
CA SER A 69 14.68 -11.39 10.65
C SER A 69 13.16 -11.20 10.59
N ALA A 70 12.44 -11.59 11.65
CA ALA A 70 10.99 -11.37 11.77
C ALA A 70 10.59 -9.89 11.76
N ASN A 71 11.55 -8.99 12.00
CA ASN A 71 11.34 -7.54 11.92
C ASN A 71 11.24 -7.05 10.46
N PHE A 72 11.72 -7.83 9.49
CA PHE A 72 11.76 -7.49 8.06
C PHE A 72 11.06 -8.57 7.22
N VAL A 73 9.74 -8.48 7.12
CA VAL A 73 8.88 -9.51 6.49
C VAL A 73 9.31 -9.81 5.04
N LEU A 74 9.60 -8.76 4.27
CA LEU A 74 10.09 -8.87 2.89
C LEU A 74 11.61 -8.73 2.77
N GLY A 75 12.32 -8.59 3.89
CA GLY A 75 13.74 -8.26 3.91
C GLY A 75 13.99 -6.77 3.75
N THR A 76 15.26 -6.43 3.56
CA THR A 76 15.75 -5.05 3.53
C THR A 76 16.49 -4.74 2.23
N ASP A 77 16.51 -3.48 1.80
CA ASP A 77 17.30 -3.04 0.64
C ASP A 77 18.82 -2.89 0.92
N ASP A 78 19.55 -2.34 -0.06
CA ASP A 78 21.00 -2.08 0.02
C ASP A 78 21.41 -1.08 1.12
N GLN A 79 20.46 -0.34 1.70
CA GLN A 79 20.67 0.62 2.78
C GLN A 79 20.13 0.12 4.13
N GLY A 80 19.61 -1.12 4.19
CA GLY A 80 19.01 -1.67 5.41
C GLY A 80 17.57 -1.20 5.64
N ARG A 81 16.90 -0.63 4.62
CA ARG A 81 15.51 -0.20 4.71
C ARG A 81 14.56 -1.38 4.50
N ASP A 82 13.57 -1.52 5.36
CA ASP A 82 12.51 -2.52 5.24
C ASP A 82 11.73 -2.35 3.92
N ILE A 83 11.72 -3.39 3.08
CA ILE A 83 11.09 -3.36 1.75
C ILE A 83 9.57 -3.28 1.87
N LEU A 84 8.98 -3.90 2.90
CA LEU A 84 7.53 -3.86 3.13
C LEU A 84 7.08 -2.45 3.48
N SER A 85 7.78 -1.78 4.38
CA SER A 85 7.51 -0.41 4.78
C SER A 85 7.81 0.58 3.65
N ALA A 86 8.81 0.33 2.80
CA ALA A 86 9.08 1.20 1.64
C ALA A 86 8.01 1.13 0.54
N LEU A 87 7.21 0.06 0.50
CA LEU A 87 6.13 -0.12 -0.47
C LEU A 87 4.82 0.54 -0.03
N MET A 88 4.64 0.78 1.27
CA MET A 88 3.45 1.39 1.87
C MET A 88 3.61 2.88 2.12
#